data_AF-A0AAU5QVC4-F1
#
_entry.id   AF-A0AAU5QVC4-F1
#
_cell.length_a   1.000
_cell.length_b   1.000
_cell.length_c   1.000
_cell.angle_alpha   90.00
_cell.angle_beta   90.00
_cell.angle_gamma   90.00
#
_symmetry.space_group_name_H-M   'P 1'
#
loop_
_entity.id
_entity.type
_entity.pdbx_description
1 polymer ?
#
loop_
_entity_poly.entity_id
_entity_poly.type
_entity_poly.pdbx_seq_one_letter_code
_entity_poly.pdbx_strand_id
1 'polypeptide(L)'
;MAPELTARGLREDALKPCQFQPWIFIRDPDFRAKAQRVLDLYARIFGVVLLGEDEYVVSSDEKTSVQARCRCHPTLAPGRARAMRVNHEYGRGGALTYLAAYDVHHAKVFGRCEPKTGIVPFTNLVTQVMNTEPYNSAKPSSGSGTTAPLRTIYWPGSTDTPADQQEEPSVALAA
;
A
#
# COMPACT_ATOMS: atom_id res chain seq x y z
N MET A 1 -2.54 12.56 -22.41
CA MET A 1 -3.19 13.80 -21.91
C MET A 1 -2.12 14.58 -21.16
N ALA A 2 -1.75 15.78 -21.64
CA ALA A 2 -0.63 16.53 -21.08
C ALA A 2 -1.03 17.19 -19.74
N PRO A 3 -0.26 17.01 -18.65
CA PRO A 3 -0.62 17.48 -17.31
C PRO A 3 -0.84 19.01 -17.20
N GLU A 4 -0.23 19.79 -18.09
CA GLU A 4 -0.37 21.25 -18.12
C GLU A 4 -1.79 21.71 -18.53
N LEU A 5 -2.47 20.98 -19.41
CA LEU A 5 -3.83 21.31 -19.83
C LEU A 5 -4.83 21.11 -18.68
N THR A 6 -4.61 20.10 -17.85
CA THR A 6 -5.42 19.81 -16.66
C THR A 6 -5.22 20.88 -15.59
N ALA A 7 -3.97 21.27 -15.31
CA ALA A 7 -3.68 22.30 -14.31
C ALA A 7 -4.25 23.68 -14.69
N ARG A 8 -4.18 24.03 -15.99
CA ARG A 8 -4.78 25.26 -16.52
C ARG A 8 -6.29 25.28 -16.35
N GLY A 9 -6.99 24.21 -16.77
CA GLY A 9 -8.44 24.12 -16.64
C GLY A 9 -8.92 24.17 -15.19
N LEU A 10 -8.23 23.49 -14.26
CA LEU A 10 -8.54 23.56 -12.83
C LEU A 10 -8.39 24.97 -12.27
N ARG A 11 -7.39 25.71 -12.72
CA ARG A 11 -7.13 27.09 -12.26
C ARG A 11 -8.13 28.08 -12.84
N GLU A 12 -8.51 27.92 -14.11
CA GLU A 12 -9.56 28.70 -14.78
C GLU A 12 -10.93 28.50 -14.12
N ASP A 13 -11.24 27.26 -13.70
CA ASP A 13 -12.49 26.93 -13.01
C ASP A 13 -12.45 27.22 -11.49
N ALA A 14 -11.38 27.86 -11.00
CA ALA A 14 -11.12 28.13 -9.58
C ALA A 14 -11.22 26.88 -8.67
N LEU A 15 -11.07 25.69 -9.25
CA LEU A 15 -11.04 24.44 -8.51
C LEU A 15 -9.67 24.31 -7.84
N LYS A 16 -9.70 24.13 -6.51
CA LYS A 16 -8.50 23.88 -5.69
C LYS A 16 -8.57 22.46 -5.13
N PRO A 17 -8.16 21.43 -5.89
CA PRO A 17 -8.15 20.06 -5.38
C PRO A 17 -7.22 19.97 -4.17
N CYS A 18 -7.67 19.28 -3.12
CA CYS A 18 -6.90 18.96 -1.91
C CYS A 18 -6.20 20.15 -1.22
N GLN A 19 -6.96 20.95 -0.45
CA GLN A 19 -6.41 21.98 0.43
C GLN A 19 -5.83 21.45 1.76
N PHE A 20 -5.77 20.13 1.92
CA PHE A 20 -5.21 19.49 3.11
C PHE A 20 -3.82 18.95 2.79
N GLN A 21 -2.88 19.16 3.71
CA GLN A 21 -1.55 18.57 3.67
C GLN A 21 -1.36 17.73 4.94
N PRO A 22 -1.15 16.41 4.82
CA PRO A 22 -0.77 15.61 5.96
C PRO A 22 0.62 16.06 6.45
N TRP A 23 0.78 16.17 7.77
CA TRP A 23 2.06 16.43 8.42
C TRP A 23 2.59 15.15 9.04
N ILE A 24 3.72 14.64 8.53
CA ILE A 24 4.39 13.46 9.09
C ILE A 24 5.52 13.93 9.99
N PHE A 25 5.49 13.52 11.25
CA PHE A 25 6.56 13.78 12.21
C PHE A 25 7.37 12.50 12.42
N ILE A 26 8.66 12.53 12.06
CA ILE A 26 9.57 11.38 12.21
C ILE A 26 9.92 11.24 13.69
N ARG A 27 9.46 10.17 14.33
CA ARG A 27 9.69 9.88 15.76
C ARG A 27 10.89 8.98 16.02
N ASP A 28 11.21 8.12 15.05
CA ASP A 28 12.26 7.10 15.17
C ASP A 28 13.64 7.70 14.85
N PRO A 29 14.60 7.70 15.78
CA PRO A 29 15.97 8.18 15.53
C PRO A 29 16.65 7.46 14.37
N ASP A 30 16.32 6.18 14.15
CA ASP A 30 16.90 5.34 13.10
C ASP A 30 16.07 5.34 11.81
N PHE A 31 15.03 6.19 11.72
CA PHE A 31 14.11 6.23 10.58
C PHE A 31 14.82 6.25 9.24
N ARG A 32 15.86 7.08 9.09
CA ARG A 32 16.60 7.19 7.83
C ARG A 32 17.28 5.88 7.44
N ALA A 33 17.99 5.25 8.37
CA ALA A 33 18.72 4.01 8.10
C ALA A 33 17.76 2.88 7.73
N LYS A 34 16.62 2.84 8.39
CA LYS A 34 15.54 1.89 8.12
C LYS A 34 14.85 2.14 6.77
N ALA A 35 14.45 3.37 6.49
CA ALA A 35 13.83 3.77 5.24
C ALA A 35 14.76 3.51 4.04
N GLN A 36 16.06 3.76 4.21
CA GLN A 36 17.06 3.48 3.18
C GLN A 36 17.00 2.02 2.70
N ARG A 37 16.85 1.04 3.59
CA ARG A 37 16.76 -0.37 3.21
C ARG A 37 15.58 -0.67 2.29
N VAL A 38 14.45 -0.01 2.50
CA VAL A 38 13.25 -0.16 1.65
C VAL A 38 13.46 0.55 0.31
N LEU A 39 14.03 1.75 0.35
CA LEU A 39 14.35 2.50 -0.86
C LEU A 39 15.39 1.77 -1.73
N ASP A 40 16.36 1.10 -1.11
CA ASP A 40 17.34 0.26 -1.81
C ASP A 40 16.63 -0.88 -2.55
N LEU A 41 15.69 -1.58 -1.91
CA LEU A 41 14.89 -2.62 -2.57
C LEU A 41 14.09 -2.06 -3.76
N TYR A 42 13.52 -0.86 -3.61
CA TYR A 42 12.82 -0.18 -4.71
C TYR A 42 13.77 0.26 -5.82
N ALA A 43 15.07 0.42 -5.54
CA ALA A 43 16.13 0.62 -6.51
C ALA A 43 16.75 -0.70 -7.03
N ARG A 44 16.16 -1.86 -6.69
CA ARG A 44 16.71 -3.20 -6.97
C ARG A 44 18.09 -3.45 -6.34
N ILE A 45 18.34 -2.89 -5.16
CA ILE A 45 19.57 -3.08 -4.38
C ILE A 45 19.22 -3.80 -3.08
N PHE A 46 19.98 -4.84 -2.74
CA PHE A 46 19.91 -5.49 -1.45
C PHE A 46 21.30 -5.61 -0.83
N GLY A 47 21.55 -4.84 0.22
CA GLY A 47 22.89 -4.69 0.79
C GLY A 47 23.84 -4.05 -0.20
N VAL A 48 24.75 -4.85 -0.78
CA VAL A 48 25.74 -4.40 -1.77
C VAL A 48 25.55 -5.03 -3.15
N VAL A 49 24.46 -5.78 -3.35
CA VAL A 49 24.21 -6.56 -4.57
C VAL A 49 22.94 -6.04 -5.27
N LEU A 50 22.95 -6.07 -6.60
CA LEU A 50 21.77 -5.79 -7.42
C LEU A 50 20.87 -7.03 -7.51
N LEU A 51 19.56 -6.83 -7.41
CA LEU A 51 18.60 -7.91 -7.55
C LEU A 51 18.61 -8.46 -8.98
N GLY A 52 18.68 -9.78 -9.10
CA GLY A 52 18.63 -10.50 -10.38
C GLY A 52 17.29 -10.32 -11.09
N GLU A 53 17.22 -10.64 -12.39
CA GLU A 53 15.97 -10.47 -13.17
C GLU A 53 14.82 -11.34 -12.64
N ASP A 54 15.14 -12.51 -12.08
CA ASP A 54 14.19 -13.44 -11.47
C ASP A 54 13.88 -13.12 -9.99
N GLU A 55 14.34 -11.97 -9.47
CA GLU A 55 14.07 -11.50 -8.10
C GLU A 55 13.10 -10.32 -8.11
N TYR A 56 12.05 -10.43 -7.27
CA TYR A 56 10.91 -9.51 -7.29
C TYR A 56 10.74 -8.81 -5.95
N VAL A 57 10.29 -7.55 -5.98
CA VAL A 57 9.96 -6.79 -4.77
C VAL A 57 8.47 -6.51 -4.78
N VAL A 58 7.75 -7.18 -3.89
CA VAL A 58 6.30 -6.99 -3.72
C VAL A 58 6.05 -6.26 -2.40
N SER A 59 5.45 -5.08 -2.50
CA SER A 59 5.01 -4.28 -1.36
C SER A 59 3.53 -4.55 -1.08
N SER A 60 3.16 -4.80 0.17
CA SER A 60 1.77 -5.05 0.55
C SER A 60 1.29 -4.10 1.62
N ASP A 61 0.00 -3.76 1.55
CA ASP A 61 -0.67 -2.89 2.50
C ASP A 61 -2.15 -3.29 2.64
N GLU A 62 -2.75 -2.92 3.76
CA GLU A 62 -4.17 -3.12 4.02
C GLU A 62 -4.91 -1.82 4.28
N LYS A 63 -5.98 -1.62 3.51
CA LYS A 63 -7.00 -0.63 3.83
C LYS A 63 -8.08 -1.31 4.65
N THR A 64 -8.00 -1.21 5.98
CA THR A 64 -9.04 -1.72 6.88
C THR A 64 -10.29 -0.83 6.87
N SER A 65 -11.42 -1.44 7.27
CA SER A 65 -12.70 -0.77 7.49
C SER A 65 -13.19 0.08 6.30
N VAL A 66 -13.05 -0.44 5.09
CA VAL A 66 -13.65 0.14 3.88
C VAL A 66 -15.17 -0.01 4.00
N GLN A 67 -15.83 1.06 4.42
CA GLN A 67 -17.26 1.07 4.72
C GLN A 67 -18.10 1.29 3.46
N ALA A 68 -19.08 0.42 3.25
CA ALA A 68 -20.17 0.68 2.32
C ALA A 68 -21.13 1.69 2.95
N ARG A 69 -21.05 2.95 2.51
CA ARG A 69 -21.91 4.04 3.00
C ARG A 69 -23.02 4.32 1.99
N CYS A 70 -24.25 3.98 2.35
CA CYS A 70 -25.43 4.28 1.57
C CYS A 70 -25.95 5.65 1.96
N ARG A 71 -25.68 6.68 1.15
CA ARG A 71 -26.10 8.05 1.46
C ARG A 71 -27.62 8.14 1.48
N CYS A 72 -28.17 8.71 2.55
CA CYS A 72 -29.62 8.89 2.68
C CYS A 72 -30.16 9.98 1.73
N HIS A 73 -29.29 10.88 1.29
CA HIS A 73 -29.62 11.95 0.35
C HIS A 73 -28.61 12.03 -0.79
N PRO A 74 -29.04 12.36 -2.02
CA PRO A 74 -28.14 12.49 -3.16
C PRO A 74 -27.10 13.59 -2.91
N THR A 75 -25.89 13.38 -3.41
CA THR A 75 -24.83 14.39 -3.37
C THR A 75 -25.19 15.53 -4.31
N LEU A 76 -25.18 16.76 -3.79
CA LEU A 76 -25.38 17.95 -4.61
C LEU A 76 -24.03 18.34 -5.21
N ALA A 77 -23.97 18.32 -6.53
CA ALA A 77 -22.79 18.73 -7.29
C ALA A 77 -22.36 20.17 -6.92
N PRO A 78 -21.06 20.49 -7.05
CA PRO A 78 -20.60 21.87 -6.91
C PRO A 78 -21.31 22.78 -7.92
N GLY A 79 -21.47 24.06 -7.58
CA GLY A 79 -22.00 25.10 -8.47
C GLY A 79 -21.16 26.38 -8.36
N ARG A 80 -21.43 27.37 -9.21
CA ARG A 80 -20.59 28.59 -9.36
C ARG A 80 -20.25 29.31 -8.05
N ALA A 81 -21.13 29.25 -7.03
CA ALA A 81 -20.90 29.82 -5.70
C ALA A 81 -21.20 28.81 -4.56
N ARG A 82 -21.10 27.51 -4.84
CA ARG A 82 -21.49 26.45 -3.89
C ARG A 82 -20.51 25.29 -3.97
N ALA A 83 -19.82 24.99 -2.87
CA ALA A 83 -19.04 23.76 -2.73
C ALA A 83 -19.94 22.51 -2.83
N MET A 84 -19.36 21.37 -3.22
CA MET A 84 -20.07 20.10 -3.20
C MET A 84 -20.66 19.85 -1.80
N ARG A 85 -21.94 19.46 -1.74
CA ARG A 85 -22.58 19.10 -0.47
C ARG A 85 -22.79 17.60 -0.44
N VAL A 86 -22.06 16.95 0.44
CA VAL A 86 -22.22 15.53 0.75
C VAL A 86 -22.96 15.46 2.08
N ASN A 87 -24.11 14.78 2.11
CA ASN A 87 -24.81 14.57 3.37
C ASN A 87 -23.97 13.66 4.28
N HIS A 88 -23.89 14.04 5.55
CA HIS A 88 -23.15 13.33 6.58
C HIS A 88 -23.92 12.11 7.12
N GLU A 89 -25.24 12.06 6.94
CA GLU A 89 -26.08 10.92 7.27
C GLU A 89 -25.98 9.85 6.17
N TYR A 90 -25.74 8.62 6.61
CA TYR A 90 -25.67 7.45 5.76
C TYR A 90 -26.11 6.20 6.52
N GLY A 91 -26.73 5.27 5.79
CA GLY A 91 -26.91 3.90 6.23
C GLY A 91 -25.57 3.14 6.15
N ARG A 92 -25.28 2.34 7.17
CA ARG A 92 -24.10 1.46 7.18
C ARG A 92 -24.46 0.14 6.50
N GLY A 93 -23.84 -0.12 5.34
CA GLY A 93 -24.01 -1.37 4.58
C GLY A 93 -22.99 -2.46 4.95
N GLY A 94 -22.22 -2.27 6.02
CA GLY A 94 -21.09 -3.13 6.38
C GLY A 94 -19.73 -2.52 6.06
N ALA A 95 -18.67 -3.27 6.33
CA ALA A 95 -17.29 -2.89 6.07
C ALA A 95 -16.48 -4.11 5.63
N LEU A 96 -15.49 -3.88 4.78
CA LEU A 96 -14.52 -4.88 4.34
C LEU A 96 -13.10 -4.38 4.63
N THR A 97 -12.15 -5.30 4.73
CA THR A 97 -10.73 -5.00 4.64
C THR A 97 -10.28 -5.28 3.22
N TYR A 98 -9.64 -4.29 2.59
CA TYR A 98 -9.02 -4.46 1.29
C TYR A 98 -7.52 -4.65 1.48
N LEU A 99 -7.00 -5.81 1.08
CA LEU A 99 -5.57 -6.10 1.08
C LEU A 99 -5.06 -5.96 -0.36
N ALA A 100 -3.92 -5.30 -0.52
CA ALA A 100 -3.28 -5.14 -1.82
C ALA A 100 -1.81 -5.55 -1.76
N ALA A 101 -1.34 -6.15 -2.85
CA ALA A 101 0.08 -6.40 -3.10
C ALA A 101 0.45 -5.75 -4.43
N TYR A 102 1.50 -4.96 -4.45
CA TYR A 102 2.01 -4.22 -5.59
C TYR A 102 3.42 -4.69 -5.92
N ASP A 103 3.61 -5.17 -7.14
CA ASP A 103 4.94 -5.35 -7.70
C ASP A 103 5.50 -3.98 -8.09
N VAL A 104 6.55 -3.58 -7.37
CA VAL A 104 7.18 -2.25 -7.46
C VAL A 104 7.74 -1.99 -8.85
N HIS A 105 8.24 -3.03 -9.52
CA HIS A 105 8.99 -2.91 -10.77
C HIS A 105 8.13 -3.19 -12.00
N HIS A 106 7.12 -4.05 -11.88
CA HIS A 106 6.23 -4.41 -13.00
C HIS A 106 4.92 -3.62 -13.02
N ALA A 107 4.69 -2.74 -12.05
CA ALA A 107 3.46 -1.97 -11.90
C ALA A 107 2.19 -2.84 -11.87
N LYS A 108 2.29 -4.03 -11.27
CA LYS A 108 1.19 -5.01 -11.17
C LYS A 108 0.58 -4.98 -9.78
N VAL A 109 -0.74 -4.82 -9.71
CA VAL A 109 -1.49 -4.82 -8.44
C VAL A 109 -2.33 -6.09 -8.33
N PHE A 110 -2.23 -6.74 -7.19
CA PHE A 110 -3.12 -7.79 -6.72
C PHE A 110 -3.98 -7.22 -5.59
N GLY A 111 -5.27 -7.53 -5.60
CA GLY A 111 -6.22 -7.03 -4.61
C GLY A 111 -7.14 -8.12 -4.11
N ARG A 112 -7.48 -8.06 -2.82
CA ARG A 112 -8.45 -8.94 -2.16
C ARG A 112 -9.34 -8.13 -1.22
N CYS A 113 -10.64 -8.37 -1.28
CA CYS A 113 -11.58 -7.90 -0.27
C CYS A 113 -11.89 -9.05 0.67
N GLU A 114 -11.63 -8.85 1.96
CA GLU A 114 -11.84 -9.85 3.01
C GLU A 114 -12.74 -9.25 4.11
N PRO A 115 -13.57 -10.05 4.81
CA PRO A 115 -14.46 -9.52 5.84
C PRO A 115 -13.75 -8.86 7.03
N LYS A 116 -12.50 -9.24 7.27
CA LYS A 116 -11.66 -8.75 8.38
C LYS A 116 -10.18 -8.84 8.00
N THR A 117 -9.34 -8.13 8.75
CA THR A 117 -7.88 -8.31 8.70
C THR A 117 -7.47 -9.62 9.40
N GLY A 118 -6.23 -10.04 9.17
CA GLY A 118 -5.56 -11.11 9.90
C GLY A 118 -4.60 -11.91 9.03
N ILE A 119 -3.84 -12.79 9.70
CA ILE A 119 -2.83 -13.64 9.04
C ILE A 119 -3.42 -14.52 7.94
N VAL A 120 -4.66 -15.03 8.09
CA VAL A 120 -5.31 -15.87 7.08
C VAL A 120 -5.64 -15.05 5.81
N PRO A 121 -6.38 -13.93 5.89
CA PRO A 121 -6.54 -12.98 4.78
C PRO A 121 -5.23 -12.61 4.08
N PHE A 122 -4.19 -12.29 4.86
CA PHE A 122 -2.87 -11.95 4.32
C PHE A 122 -2.21 -13.13 3.59
N THR A 123 -2.23 -14.32 4.20
CA THR A 123 -1.69 -15.55 3.59
C THR A 123 -2.38 -15.84 2.26
N ASN A 124 -3.71 -15.65 2.19
CA ASN A 124 -4.45 -15.81 0.94
C ASN A 124 -3.97 -14.84 -0.16
N LEU A 125 -3.63 -13.59 0.19
CA LEU A 125 -3.03 -12.64 -0.75
C LEU A 125 -1.66 -13.12 -1.22
N VAL A 126 -0.79 -13.55 -0.30
CA VAL A 126 0.53 -14.09 -0.65
C VAL A 126 0.40 -15.29 -1.58
N THR A 127 -0.46 -16.25 -1.26
CA THR A 127 -0.73 -17.42 -2.12
C THR A 127 -1.23 -17.00 -3.51
N GLN A 128 -2.09 -15.98 -3.60
CA GLN A 128 -2.56 -15.46 -4.89
C GLN A 128 -1.42 -14.88 -5.74
N VAL A 129 -0.52 -14.09 -5.13
CA VAL A 129 0.65 -13.53 -5.82
C VAL A 129 1.56 -14.66 -6.30
N MET A 130 1.92 -15.58 -5.39
CA MET A 130 2.88 -16.65 -5.67
C MET A 130 2.37 -17.69 -6.67
N ASN A 131 1.05 -17.84 -6.84
CA ASN A 131 0.46 -18.72 -7.86
C ASN A 131 0.31 -18.07 -9.25
N THR A 132 0.86 -16.86 -9.44
CA THR A 132 0.76 -16.13 -10.70
C THR A 132 2.15 -15.97 -11.32
N GLU A 133 2.26 -16.11 -12.65
CA GLU A 133 3.51 -15.78 -13.34
C GLU A 133 3.81 -14.26 -13.30
N PRO A 134 5.10 -13.87 -13.18
CA PRO A 134 6.30 -14.73 -13.15
C PRO A 134 6.70 -15.25 -11.76
N TYR A 135 6.00 -14.87 -10.69
CA TYR A 135 6.36 -15.19 -9.30
C TYR A 135 6.33 -16.68 -8.99
N ASN A 136 5.43 -17.43 -9.64
CA ASN A 136 5.31 -18.87 -9.51
C ASN A 136 6.55 -19.63 -10.03
N SER A 137 7.24 -19.08 -11.03
CA SER A 137 8.45 -19.67 -11.62
C SER A 137 9.75 -19.00 -11.15
N ALA A 138 9.67 -18.05 -10.22
CA ALA A 138 10.84 -17.37 -9.66
C ALA A 138 11.80 -18.37 -9.02
N LYS A 139 13.10 -18.24 -9.32
CA LYS A 139 14.13 -19.11 -8.75
C LYS A 139 14.50 -18.60 -7.36
N PRO A 140 14.65 -19.49 -6.36
CA PRO A 140 15.19 -19.08 -5.07
C PRO A 140 16.58 -18.45 -5.26
N SER A 141 16.78 -17.24 -4.75
CA SER A 141 18.07 -16.55 -4.80
C SER A 141 19.21 -17.46 -4.32
N SER A 142 20.26 -17.60 -5.13
CA SER A 142 21.34 -18.58 -4.97
C SER A 142 22.37 -18.23 -3.88
N GLY A 143 21.93 -17.62 -2.78
CA GLY A 143 22.76 -17.14 -1.68
C GLY A 143 22.52 -17.92 -0.38
N SER A 144 23.40 -18.89 -0.12
CA SER A 144 23.48 -19.79 1.05
C SER A 144 22.67 -21.09 0.92
N GLY A 145 23.36 -22.23 1.02
CA GLY A 145 22.91 -23.59 0.71
C GLY A 145 21.88 -24.21 1.67
N THR A 146 20.83 -23.46 1.99
CA THR A 146 19.62 -23.94 2.65
C THR A 146 18.48 -23.52 1.73
N THR A 147 17.59 -24.44 1.34
CA THR A 147 16.32 -24.13 0.67
C THR A 147 15.64 -22.99 1.42
N ALA A 148 15.80 -21.75 0.94
CA ALA A 148 15.30 -20.58 1.63
C ALA A 148 13.92 -20.27 1.04
N PRO A 149 12.82 -20.43 1.80
CA PRO A 149 11.54 -19.89 1.38
C PRO A 149 11.67 -18.36 1.32
N LEU A 150 10.79 -17.72 0.53
CA LEU A 150 10.42 -16.31 0.58
C LEU A 150 11.16 -15.51 1.66
N ARG A 151 12.07 -14.60 1.28
CA ARG A 151 12.68 -13.69 2.25
C ARG A 151 11.67 -12.59 2.56
N THR A 152 10.75 -12.91 3.46
CA THR A 152 9.92 -11.93 4.16
C THR A 152 10.84 -11.09 5.03
N ILE A 153 11.10 -9.84 4.62
CA ILE A 153 11.79 -8.90 5.49
C ILE A 153 10.76 -8.40 6.50
N TYR A 154 10.74 -9.06 7.66
CA TYR A 154 9.94 -8.62 8.80
C TYR A 154 10.58 -7.39 9.42
N TRP A 155 9.81 -6.34 9.64
CA TRP A 155 10.23 -5.18 10.42
C TRP A 155 10.23 -5.53 11.91
N PRO A 156 11.38 -5.56 12.61
CA PRO A 156 11.35 -5.71 14.05
C PRO A 156 10.79 -4.42 14.66
N GLY A 157 9.56 -4.50 15.17
CA GLY A 157 9.05 -3.49 16.10
C GLY A 157 10.02 -3.36 17.27
N SER A 158 10.40 -2.13 17.59
CA SER A 158 11.18 -1.82 18.79
C SER A 158 10.51 -2.43 20.01
N THR A 159 11.26 -3.15 20.84
CA THR A 159 10.75 -3.93 21.98
C THR A 159 10.16 -3.10 23.13
N ASP A 160 10.07 -1.77 23.02
CA ASP A 160 9.62 -0.87 24.10
C ASP A 160 8.51 0.09 23.67
N THR A 161 7.36 -0.40 23.19
CA THR A 161 6.17 0.44 22.98
C THR A 161 4.90 -0.31 23.39
N PRO A 162 4.03 0.29 24.24
CA PRO A 162 2.83 -0.36 24.73
C PRO A 162 1.84 -0.69 23.61
N ALA A 163 1.10 -1.79 23.80
CA ALA A 163 0.33 -2.56 22.82
C ALA A 163 -0.82 -1.84 22.06
N ASP A 164 -0.97 -0.52 22.20
CA ASP A 164 -2.09 0.26 21.63
C ASP A 164 -1.71 1.06 20.36
N GLN A 165 -0.48 0.91 19.86
CA GLN A 165 -0.01 1.58 18.62
C GLN A 165 0.84 0.67 17.72
N GLN A 166 0.49 -0.62 17.62
CA GLN A 166 1.04 -1.46 16.57
C GLN A 166 0.39 -1.08 15.23
N GLU A 167 1.09 -0.28 14.41
CA GLU A 167 0.86 -0.30 12.97
C GLU A 167 1.19 -1.72 12.46
N GLU A 168 0.25 -2.29 11.72
CA GLU A 168 0.37 -3.61 11.10
C GLU A 168 1.61 -3.66 10.17
N PRO A 169 2.33 -4.79 10.12
CA PRO A 169 3.63 -4.86 9.48
C PRO A 169 3.53 -4.66 7.96
N SER A 170 4.19 -3.63 7.42
CA SER A 170 4.42 -3.56 5.97
C SER A 170 5.38 -4.68 5.59
N VAL A 171 4.89 -5.67 4.84
CA VAL A 171 5.70 -6.79 4.38
C VAL A 171 6.20 -6.50 2.97
N ALA A 172 7.53 -6.46 2.83
CA ALA A 172 8.19 -6.62 1.54
C ALA A 172 8.53 -8.11 1.37
N LEU A 173 7.92 -8.75 0.37
CA LEU A 173 8.26 -10.10 -0.04
C LEU A 173 9.30 -10.00 -1.16
N ALA A 174 10.49 -10.54 -0.89
CA ALA A 174 11.45 -10.88 -1.93
C ALA A 174 11.34 -12.38 -2.22
N ALA A 175 10.87 -12.71 -3.41
CA ALA A 175 10.94 -14.05 -3.99
C ALA A 175 12.23 -14.15 -4.80
#